data_AF-A0A3D0LT60-F1
#
_entry.id   AF-A0A3D0LT60-F1
#
_cell.length_a   1.000
_cell.length_b   1.000
_cell.length_c   1.000
_cell.angle_alpha   90.00
_cell.angle_beta   90.00
_cell.angle_gamma   90.00
#
_symmetry.space_group_name_H-M   'P 1'
#
loop_
_entity.id
_entity.type
_entity.pdbx_description
1 polymer ?
#
loop_
_entity_poly.entity_id
_entity_poly.type
_entity_poly.pdbx_seq_one_letter_code
_entity_poly.pdbx_strand_id
1 'polypeptide(L)'
;MSVFLLALARRHWQTLGVAAVMLALGFYAAAMRLERDAAWAHLAQYKAEAAAQRAQIQRRQSRISGKYAAKAHAATTRIRTIYKTIAKEAPKYVTIQMDAGCVLPHGFVSLWNDASAMSAVPDAAAFLNGAPSAVKLSDVSRRHAADAEQYYQIAAQLKMLQNWVRAQRAATQ
;
A
#
# COMPACT_ATOMS: atom_id res chain seq x y z
N MET A 1 48.37 -79.83 -11.63
CA MET A 1 48.86 -78.43 -11.51
C MET A 1 48.19 -77.45 -12.48
N SER A 2 47.79 -77.84 -13.69
CA SER A 2 47.26 -76.92 -14.72
C SER A 2 45.87 -76.32 -14.42
N VAL A 3 44.98 -77.04 -13.72
CA VAL A 3 43.63 -76.56 -13.39
C VAL A 3 43.65 -75.43 -12.34
N PHE A 4 44.58 -75.49 -11.40
CA PHE A 4 44.72 -74.49 -10.33
C PHE A 4 45.25 -73.14 -10.86
N LEU A 5 46.17 -73.19 -11.83
CA LEU A 5 46.72 -72.00 -12.49
C LEU A 5 45.66 -71.30 -13.38
N LEU A 6 44.83 -72.06 -14.08
CA LEU A 6 43.71 -71.51 -14.86
C LEU A 6 42.63 -70.88 -13.96
N ALA A 7 42.35 -71.48 -12.80
CA ALA A 7 41.41 -70.94 -11.82
C ALA A 7 41.91 -69.64 -11.16
N LEU A 8 43.20 -69.57 -10.80
CA LEU A 8 43.83 -68.34 -10.31
C LEU A 8 43.81 -67.24 -11.36
N ALA A 9 44.19 -67.56 -12.60
CA ALA A 9 44.13 -66.61 -13.71
C ALA A 9 42.70 -66.07 -13.86
N ARG A 10 41.68 -66.92 -13.98
CA ARG A 10 40.27 -66.49 -14.09
C ARG A 10 39.85 -65.56 -12.95
N ARG A 11 40.24 -65.85 -11.71
CA ARG A 11 39.95 -65.00 -10.54
C ARG A 11 40.64 -63.64 -10.61
N HIS A 12 41.89 -63.58 -11.07
CA HIS A 12 42.62 -62.32 -11.28
C HIS A 12 41.98 -61.45 -12.37
N TRP A 13 41.60 -62.05 -13.50
CA TRP A 13 40.90 -61.35 -14.58
C TRP A 13 39.53 -60.82 -14.12
N GLN A 14 38.80 -61.57 -13.27
CA GLN A 14 37.56 -61.10 -12.65
C GLN A 14 37.78 -59.90 -11.72
N THR A 15 38.79 -59.93 -10.85
CA THR A 15 39.09 -58.80 -9.94
C THR A 15 39.52 -57.54 -10.69
N LEU A 16 40.29 -57.68 -11.77
CA LEU A 16 40.68 -56.56 -12.63
C LEU A 16 39.47 -55.96 -13.36
N GLY A 17 38.57 -56.80 -13.86
CA GLY A 17 37.32 -56.35 -14.47
C GLY A 17 36.45 -55.54 -13.50
N VAL A 18 36.27 -56.02 -12.27
CA VAL A 18 35.51 -55.30 -11.24
C VAL A 18 36.18 -53.98 -10.85
N ALA A 19 37.52 -53.97 -10.70
CA ALA A 19 38.26 -52.75 -10.39
C ALA A 19 38.14 -51.70 -11.52
N ALA A 20 38.20 -52.14 -12.78
CA ALA A 20 38.01 -51.26 -13.94
C ALA A 20 36.60 -50.66 -13.97
N VAL A 21 35.56 -51.46 -13.69
CA VAL A 21 34.17 -50.98 -13.60
C VAL A 21 34.00 -49.97 -12.47
N MET A 22 34.57 -50.23 -11.28
CA MET A 22 34.51 -49.30 -10.15
C MET A 22 35.22 -47.96 -10.45
N LEU A 23 36.37 -48.01 -11.12
CA LEU A 23 37.06 -46.80 -11.58
C LEU A 23 36.22 -46.04 -12.60
N ALA A 24 35.64 -46.73 -13.58
CA ALA A 24 34.77 -46.11 -14.59
C ALA A 24 33.54 -45.43 -13.95
N LEU A 25 32.90 -46.08 -12.97
CA LEU A 25 31.80 -45.51 -12.20
C LEU A 25 32.25 -44.30 -11.37
N GLY A 26 33.45 -44.35 -10.77
CA GLY A 26 34.04 -43.24 -10.03
C GLY A 26 34.27 -42.01 -10.93
N PHE A 27 34.88 -42.20 -12.10
CA PHE A 27 35.08 -41.14 -13.09
C PHE A 27 33.75 -40.58 -13.59
N TYR A 28 32.78 -41.44 -13.91
CA TYR A 28 31.45 -41.01 -14.34
C TYR A 28 30.73 -40.18 -13.26
N ALA A 29 30.76 -40.64 -12.00
CA ALA A 29 30.15 -39.92 -10.88
C ALA A 29 30.85 -38.57 -10.61
N ALA A 30 32.17 -38.50 -10.76
CA ALA A 30 32.94 -37.26 -10.62
C ALA A 30 32.60 -36.25 -11.72
N ALA A 31 32.54 -36.69 -12.99
CA ALA A 31 32.12 -35.86 -14.11
C ALA A 31 30.71 -35.29 -13.89
N MET A 32 29.76 -36.14 -13.49
CA MET A 32 28.39 -35.72 -13.17
C MET A 32 28.31 -34.74 -11.97
N ARG A 33 29.24 -34.81 -11.01
CA ARG A 33 29.28 -33.82 -9.90
C ARG A 33 29.75 -32.46 -10.41
N LEU A 34 30.82 -32.42 -11.20
CA LEU A 34 31.36 -31.17 -11.76
C LEU A 34 30.33 -30.43 -12.62
N GLU A 35 29.61 -31.14 -13.49
CA GLU A 35 28.54 -30.53 -14.31
C GLU A 35 27.39 -30.00 -13.46
N ARG A 36 26.97 -30.75 -12.43
CA ARG A 36 25.94 -30.31 -11.49
C ARG A 36 26.40 -29.08 -10.70
N ASP A 37 27.61 -29.08 -10.17
CA ASP A 37 28.13 -27.96 -9.38
C ASP A 37 28.24 -26.70 -10.23
N ALA A 38 28.69 -26.82 -11.49
CA ALA A 38 28.66 -25.73 -12.45
C ALA A 38 27.23 -25.22 -12.71
N ALA A 39 26.27 -26.12 -12.95
CA ALA A 39 24.87 -25.76 -13.13
C ALA A 39 24.25 -25.07 -11.90
N TRP A 40 24.58 -25.56 -10.70
CA TRP A 40 24.15 -24.95 -9.43
C TRP A 40 24.77 -23.58 -9.20
N ALA A 41 26.04 -23.40 -9.53
CA ALA A 41 26.73 -22.11 -9.44
C ALA A 41 26.07 -21.08 -10.37
N HIS A 42 25.78 -21.43 -11.62
CA HIS A 42 25.05 -20.57 -12.55
C HIS A 42 23.65 -20.23 -12.01
N LEU A 43 22.89 -21.22 -11.55
CA LEU A 43 21.56 -21.00 -10.97
C LEU A 43 21.62 -20.09 -9.74
N ALA A 44 22.62 -20.25 -8.89
CA ALA A 44 22.83 -19.41 -7.70
C ALA A 44 23.12 -17.95 -8.09
N GLN A 45 23.95 -17.73 -9.11
CA GLN A 45 24.23 -16.39 -9.65
C GLN A 45 22.96 -15.74 -10.22
N TYR A 46 22.22 -16.44 -11.08
CA TYR A 46 20.95 -15.94 -11.63
C TYR A 46 19.94 -15.58 -10.53
N LYS A 47 19.83 -16.41 -9.49
CA LYS A 47 18.96 -16.13 -8.34
C LYS A 47 19.43 -14.92 -7.55
N ALA A 48 20.74 -14.76 -7.34
CA ALA A 48 21.32 -13.63 -6.63
C ALA A 48 21.10 -12.31 -7.38
N GLU A 49 21.29 -12.30 -8.70
CA GLU A 49 21.02 -11.14 -9.55
C GLU A 49 19.54 -10.76 -9.55
N ALA A 50 18.64 -11.74 -9.72
CA ALA A 50 17.20 -11.52 -9.64
C ALA A 50 16.78 -10.98 -8.25
N ALA A 51 17.36 -11.51 -7.17
CA ALA A 51 17.12 -11.02 -5.82
C ALA A 51 17.63 -9.59 -5.63
N ALA A 52 18.81 -9.25 -6.16
CA ALA A 52 19.36 -7.91 -6.13
C ALA A 52 18.48 -6.90 -6.89
N GLN A 53 18.00 -7.27 -8.08
CA GLN A 53 17.07 -6.44 -8.86
C GLN A 53 15.76 -6.20 -8.11
N ARG A 54 15.15 -7.26 -7.54
CA ARG A 54 13.94 -7.14 -6.71
C ARG A 54 14.18 -6.24 -5.50
N ALA A 55 15.32 -6.38 -4.82
CA ALA A 55 15.67 -5.53 -3.69
C ALA A 55 15.82 -4.05 -4.09
N GLN A 56 16.39 -3.77 -5.28
CA GLN A 56 16.47 -2.39 -5.80
C GLN A 56 15.09 -1.81 -6.13
N ILE A 57 14.20 -2.58 -6.75
CA ILE A 57 12.81 -2.16 -7.02
C ILE A 57 12.11 -1.88 -5.69
N GLN A 58 12.19 -2.80 -4.72
CA GLN A 58 11.58 -2.63 -3.40
C GLN A 58 12.08 -1.37 -2.68
N ARG A 59 13.39 -1.07 -2.74
CA ARG A 59 13.95 0.17 -2.18
C ARG A 59 13.38 1.42 -2.85
N ARG A 60 13.25 1.40 -4.19
CA ARG A 60 12.63 2.51 -4.94
C ARG A 60 11.18 2.70 -4.54
N GLN A 61 10.41 1.62 -4.49
CA GLN A 61 8.99 1.63 -4.10
C GLN A 61 8.80 2.12 -2.66
N SER A 62 9.63 1.67 -1.72
CA SER A 62 9.60 2.12 -0.32
C SER A 62 9.88 3.62 -0.19
N ARG A 63 10.89 4.13 -0.90
CA ARG A 63 11.21 5.57 -0.94
C ARG A 63 10.06 6.39 -1.52
N ILE A 64 9.41 5.89 -2.57
CA ILE A 64 8.23 6.53 -3.17
C ILE A 64 7.09 6.58 -2.15
N SER A 65 6.78 5.46 -1.49
CA SER A 65 5.77 5.40 -0.44
C SER A 65 6.05 6.38 0.70
N GLY A 66 7.27 6.41 1.23
CA GLY A 66 7.66 7.36 2.28
C GLY A 66 7.50 8.82 1.85
N LYS A 67 7.91 9.17 0.62
CA LYS A 67 7.76 10.52 0.07
C LYS A 67 6.30 10.95 -0.02
N TYR A 68 5.41 10.09 -0.54
CA TYR A 68 4.01 10.45 -0.71
C TYR A 68 3.22 10.41 0.59
N ALA A 69 3.55 9.52 1.52
CA ALA A 69 2.99 9.54 2.87
C ALA A 69 3.32 10.86 3.58
N ALA A 70 4.58 11.29 3.55
CA ALA A 70 5.00 12.57 4.13
C ALA A 70 4.26 13.77 3.51
N LYS A 71 4.11 13.78 2.17
CA LYS A 71 3.36 14.83 1.47
C LYS A 71 1.87 14.84 1.83
N ALA A 72 1.24 13.68 1.94
CA ALA A 72 -0.17 13.57 2.33
C ALA A 72 -0.37 14.08 3.76
N HIS A 73 0.48 13.67 4.70
CA HIS A 73 0.45 14.17 6.07
C HIS A 73 0.65 15.69 6.13
N ALA A 74 1.65 16.23 5.42
CA ALA A 74 1.89 17.67 5.38
C ALA A 74 0.69 18.45 4.81
N ALA A 75 0.04 17.94 3.76
CA ALA A 75 -1.15 18.55 3.18
C ALA A 75 -2.33 18.56 4.17
N THR A 76 -2.62 17.41 4.81
CA THR A 76 -3.69 17.31 5.81
C THR A 76 -3.42 18.24 7.01
N THR A 77 -2.18 18.28 7.51
CA THR A 77 -1.80 19.20 8.60
C THR A 77 -1.99 20.65 8.20
N ARG A 78 -1.58 21.04 6.99
CA ARG A 78 -1.79 22.41 6.49
C ARG A 78 -3.28 22.77 6.43
N ILE A 79 -4.11 21.87 5.90
CA ILE A 79 -5.56 22.10 5.82
C ILE A 79 -6.17 22.27 7.20
N ARG A 80 -5.85 21.38 8.15
CA ARG A 80 -6.29 21.49 9.55
C ARG A 80 -5.90 22.82 10.19
N THR A 81 -4.66 23.26 9.96
CA THR A 81 -4.19 24.55 10.48
C THR A 81 -4.98 25.72 9.91
N ILE A 82 -5.26 25.72 8.60
CA ILE A 82 -6.07 26.77 7.96
C ILE A 82 -7.46 26.82 8.57
N TYR A 83 -8.15 25.69 8.67
CA TYR A 83 -9.52 25.64 9.20
C TYR A 83 -9.59 25.94 10.69
N LYS A 84 -8.57 25.54 11.47
CA LYS A 84 -8.43 25.97 12.88
C LYS A 84 -8.28 27.48 13.00
N THR A 85 -7.57 28.13 12.08
CA THR A 85 -7.45 29.59 12.05
C THR A 85 -8.77 30.24 11.66
N ILE A 86 -9.45 29.74 10.62
CA ILE A 86 -10.77 30.25 10.19
C ILE A 86 -11.77 30.19 11.36
N ALA A 87 -11.82 29.07 12.09
CA ALA A 87 -12.71 28.90 13.24
C ALA A 87 -12.43 29.89 14.39
N LYS A 88 -11.18 30.38 14.53
CA LYS A 88 -10.81 31.39 15.53
C LYS A 88 -11.10 32.82 15.09
N GLU A 89 -10.95 33.10 13.79
CA GLU A 89 -11.10 34.45 13.24
C GLU A 89 -12.57 34.78 12.92
N ALA A 90 -13.38 33.81 12.49
CA ALA A 90 -14.77 34.04 12.10
C ALA A 90 -15.63 34.72 13.19
N PRO A 91 -15.56 34.34 14.48
CA PRO A 91 -16.34 35.00 15.54
C PRO A 91 -15.96 36.46 15.82
N LYS A 92 -14.80 36.94 15.32
CA LYS A 92 -14.45 38.37 15.43
C LYS A 92 -15.28 39.24 14.50
N TYR A 93 -15.76 38.69 13.38
CA TYR A 93 -16.52 39.39 12.37
C TYR A 93 -18.03 39.19 12.52
N VAL A 94 -18.46 38.04 13.05
CA VAL A 94 -19.86 37.75 13.36
C VAL A 94 -20.02 37.73 14.88
N THR A 95 -20.56 38.81 15.45
CA THR A 95 -20.78 38.90 16.89
C THR A 95 -21.92 37.99 17.33
N ILE A 96 -21.99 37.69 18.63
CA ILE A 96 -23.07 36.88 19.22
C ILE A 96 -24.44 37.52 18.98
N GLN A 97 -24.51 38.86 18.97
CA GLN A 97 -25.75 39.59 18.70
C GLN A 97 -26.20 39.43 17.24
N MET A 98 -25.26 39.44 16.28
CA MET A 98 -25.57 39.20 14.87
C MET A 98 -26.01 37.75 14.64
N ASP A 99 -25.38 36.79 15.31
CA ASP A 99 -25.77 35.38 15.27
C ASP A 99 -27.19 35.16 15.83
N ALA A 100 -27.50 35.78 16.97
CA ALA A 100 -28.83 35.70 17.59
C ALA A 100 -29.92 36.43 16.79
N GLY A 101 -29.57 37.45 16.01
CA GLY A 101 -30.50 38.18 15.15
C GLY A 101 -30.93 37.42 13.89
N CYS A 102 -30.14 36.41 13.46
CA CYS A 102 -30.46 35.57 12.30
C CYS A 102 -31.14 34.27 12.74
N VAL A 103 -32.48 34.31 12.80
CA VAL A 103 -33.29 33.12 13.07
C VAL A 103 -33.46 32.30 11.78
N LEU A 104 -33.05 31.04 11.83
CA LEU A 104 -33.20 30.12 10.70
C LEU A 104 -34.60 29.48 10.68
N PRO A 105 -35.26 29.38 9.51
CA PRO A 105 -36.55 28.71 9.41
C PRO A 105 -36.40 27.20 9.53
N HIS A 106 -37.40 26.53 10.12
CA HIS A 106 -37.42 25.08 10.31
C HIS A 106 -37.26 24.32 8.98
N GLY A 107 -37.87 24.81 7.90
CA GLY A 107 -37.78 24.19 6.58
C GLY A 107 -36.35 24.12 6.04
N PHE A 108 -35.53 25.16 6.29
CA PHE A 108 -34.11 25.16 5.90
C PHE A 108 -33.33 24.09 6.68
N VAL A 109 -33.54 24.02 8.00
CA VAL A 109 -32.83 23.09 8.88
C VAL A 109 -33.18 21.64 8.55
N SER A 110 -34.45 21.34 8.28
CA SER A 110 -34.87 20.00 7.84
C SER A 110 -34.13 19.61 6.57
N LEU A 111 -34.24 20.41 5.50
CA LEU A 111 -33.62 20.10 4.22
C LEU A 111 -32.10 19.94 4.32
N TRP A 112 -31.45 20.77 5.14
CA TRP A 112 -30.01 20.68 5.38
C TRP A 112 -29.60 19.39 6.09
N ASN A 113 -30.36 18.96 7.11
CA ASN A 113 -30.14 17.70 7.80
C ASN A 113 -30.37 16.50 6.87
N ASP A 114 -31.46 16.53 6.09
CA ASP A 114 -31.82 15.46 5.15
C ASP A 114 -30.73 15.30 4.09
N ALA A 115 -30.23 16.40 3.52
CA ALA A 115 -29.12 16.40 2.58
C ALA A 115 -27.82 15.87 3.19
N SER A 116 -27.61 16.07 4.50
CA SER A 116 -26.41 15.62 5.22
C SER A 116 -26.47 14.16 5.65
N ALA A 117 -27.67 13.60 5.84
CA ALA A 117 -27.88 12.25 6.36
C ALA A 117 -27.67 11.13 5.32
N MET A 118 -27.47 11.46 4.04
CA MET A 118 -27.30 10.52 2.91
C MET A 118 -28.37 9.41 2.79
N SER A 119 -29.43 9.42 3.60
CA SER A 119 -30.44 8.36 3.66
C SER A 119 -31.62 8.76 4.56
N ALA A 120 -32.68 9.28 3.93
CA ALA A 120 -34.11 9.03 4.19
C ALA A 120 -34.93 10.10 3.46
N VAL A 121 -36.10 9.71 2.94
CA VAL A 121 -37.16 10.69 2.64
C VAL A 121 -37.51 11.37 3.97
N PRO A 122 -37.62 12.71 4.03
CA PRO A 122 -37.89 13.41 5.28
C PRO A 122 -39.18 12.88 5.92
N ASP A 123 -39.21 12.79 7.25
CA ASP A 123 -40.46 12.52 7.98
C ASP A 123 -41.53 13.56 7.59
N ALA A 124 -42.80 13.18 7.68
CA ALA A 124 -43.92 14.08 7.40
C ALA A 124 -43.77 15.40 8.18
N ALA A 125 -44.10 16.52 7.55
CA ALA A 125 -43.83 17.86 8.07
C ALA A 125 -44.34 18.02 9.52
N ALA A 126 -43.41 17.98 10.49
CA ALA A 126 -43.72 18.13 11.91
C ALA A 126 -43.97 19.60 12.30
N PHE A 127 -43.46 20.54 11.52
CA PHE A 127 -43.53 21.98 11.78
C PHE A 127 -43.78 22.77 10.49
N LEU A 128 -44.35 23.97 10.64
CA LEU A 128 -44.48 24.92 9.54
C LEU A 128 -43.10 25.35 9.04
N ASN A 129 -42.87 25.35 7.72
CA ASN A 129 -41.56 25.66 7.13
C ASN A 129 -40.99 27.01 7.59
N GLY A 130 -41.84 28.02 7.80
CA GLY A 130 -41.44 29.36 8.25
C GLY A 130 -41.30 29.51 9.77
N ALA A 131 -41.58 28.47 10.56
CA ALA A 131 -41.44 28.53 12.02
C ALA A 131 -39.95 28.71 12.39
N PRO A 132 -39.65 29.47 13.46
CA PRO A 132 -38.27 29.66 13.91
C PRO A 132 -37.67 28.35 14.41
N SER A 133 -36.44 28.05 13.99
CA SER A 133 -35.65 26.93 14.50
C SER A 133 -34.76 27.34 15.66
N ALA A 134 -34.39 26.38 16.52
CA ALA A 134 -33.39 26.55 17.56
C ALA A 134 -31.94 26.51 17.04
N VAL A 135 -31.73 26.11 15.79
CA VAL A 135 -30.39 26.07 15.17
C VAL A 135 -29.89 27.48 14.90
N LYS A 136 -28.69 27.79 15.39
CA LYS A 136 -28.06 29.10 15.19
C LYS A 136 -27.33 29.15 13.86
N LEU A 137 -27.20 30.36 13.29
CA LEU A 137 -26.43 30.57 12.08
C LEU A 137 -24.95 30.15 12.26
N SER A 138 -24.40 30.36 13.46
CA SER A 138 -23.04 29.95 13.83
C SER A 138 -22.86 28.42 13.84
N ASP A 139 -23.89 27.64 14.12
CA ASP A 139 -23.83 26.19 14.06
C ASP A 139 -23.76 25.70 12.61
N VAL A 140 -24.56 26.30 11.72
CA VAL A 140 -24.49 26.05 10.27
C VAL A 140 -23.12 26.42 9.71
N SER A 141 -22.60 27.59 10.07
CA SER A 141 -21.29 28.06 9.63
C SER A 141 -20.17 27.12 10.11
N ARG A 142 -20.21 26.69 11.38
CA ARG A 142 -19.25 25.74 11.95
C ARG A 142 -19.28 24.40 11.24
N ARG A 143 -20.47 23.88 10.96
CA ARG A 143 -20.64 22.61 10.26
C ARG A 143 -20.16 22.70 8.81
N HIS A 144 -20.51 23.77 8.10
CA HIS A 144 -20.02 24.02 6.74
C HIS A 144 -18.49 24.10 6.68
N ALA A 145 -17.86 24.78 7.65
CA ALA A 145 -16.40 24.83 7.73
C ALA A 145 -15.79 23.44 7.96
N ALA A 146 -16.38 22.62 8.82
CA ALA A 146 -15.93 21.24 9.05
C ALA A 146 -16.09 20.35 7.81
N ASP A 147 -17.20 20.50 7.07
CA ASP A 147 -17.45 19.76 5.83
C ASP A 147 -16.46 20.14 4.74
N ALA A 148 -16.20 21.43 4.58
CA ALA A 148 -15.21 21.93 3.64
C ALA A 148 -13.79 21.46 4.02
N GLU A 149 -13.44 21.48 5.32
CA GLU A 149 -12.17 20.94 5.81
C GLU A 149 -12.01 19.47 5.42
N GLN A 150 -13.01 18.64 5.71
CA GLN A 150 -13.00 17.23 5.39
C GLN A 150 -12.90 16.98 3.88
N TYR A 151 -13.65 17.74 3.08
CA TYR A 151 -13.58 17.68 1.62
C TYR A 151 -12.15 17.93 1.12
N TYR A 152 -11.51 19.03 1.55
CA TYR A 152 -10.16 19.34 1.09
C TYR A 152 -9.13 18.32 1.59
N GLN A 153 -9.30 17.76 2.79
CA GLN A 153 -8.43 16.68 3.28
C GLN A 153 -8.53 15.44 2.37
N ILE A 154 -9.75 15.00 2.05
CA ILE A 154 -9.99 13.84 1.18
C ILE A 154 -9.47 14.10 -0.23
N ALA A 155 -9.75 15.29 -0.80
CA ALA A 155 -9.27 15.66 -2.13
C ALA A 155 -7.74 15.66 -2.21
N ALA A 156 -7.05 16.18 -1.18
CA ALA A 156 -5.60 16.15 -1.10
C ALA A 156 -5.06 14.71 -1.00
N GLN A 157 -5.66 13.86 -0.16
CA GLN A 157 -5.29 12.46 -0.02
C GLN A 157 -5.48 11.69 -1.34
N LEU A 158 -6.62 11.87 -2.02
CA LEU A 158 -6.89 11.23 -3.31
C LEU A 158 -5.88 11.66 -4.38
N LYS A 159 -5.56 12.96 -4.47
CA LYS A 159 -4.53 13.46 -5.39
C LYS A 159 -3.16 12.86 -5.08
N MET A 160 -2.79 12.72 -3.81
CA MET A 160 -1.54 12.08 -3.41
C MET A 160 -1.53 10.59 -3.76
N LEU A 161 -2.63 9.88 -3.53
CA LEU A 161 -2.78 8.47 -3.91
C LEU A 161 -2.61 8.27 -5.41
N GLN A 162 -3.30 9.06 -6.23
CA GLN A 162 -3.19 9.01 -7.69
C GLN A 162 -1.75 9.25 -8.17
N ASN A 163 -1.05 10.23 -7.57
CA ASN A 163 0.35 10.48 -7.88
C ASN A 163 1.28 9.34 -7.43
N TRP A 164 1.01 8.74 -6.26
CA TRP A 164 1.74 7.58 -5.77
C TRP A 164 1.57 6.37 -6.69
N VAL A 165 0.35 6.06 -7.13
CA VAL A 165 0.08 4.96 -8.07
C VAL A 165 0.87 5.14 -9.37
N ARG A 166 0.85 6.36 -9.95
CA ARG A 166 1.65 6.67 -11.14
C ARG A 166 3.14 6.47 -10.91
N ALA A 167 3.66 6.94 -9.77
CA ALA A 167 5.07 6.79 -9.42
C ALA A 167 5.47 5.32 -9.19
N GLN A 168 4.61 4.51 -8.56
CA GLN A 168 4.88 3.08 -8.35
C GLN A 168 4.93 2.29 -9.66
N ARG A 169 4.00 2.58 -10.59
CA ARG A 169 4.04 1.98 -11.94
C ARG A 169 5.35 2.30 -12.66
N ALA A 170 5.78 3.55 -12.63
CA ALA A 170 7.05 3.97 -13.24
C ALA A 170 8.29 3.38 -12.56
N ALA A 171 8.22 2.99 -11.28
CA ALA A 171 9.33 2.34 -10.56
C ALA A 171 9.38 0.82 -10.72
N THR A 172 8.36 0.22 -11.33
CA THR A 172 8.24 -1.23 -11.54
C THR A 172 8.54 -1.62 -13.00
N GLN A 173 8.48 -0.64 -13.92
CA GLN A 173 9.05 -0.71 -15.27
C GLN A 173 10.56 -0.55 -15.21
#